data_AF-A0A7L0NHQ0-F1
#
_entry.id   AF-A0A7L0NHQ0-F1
#
_cell.length_a   1.000
_cell.length_b   1.000
_cell.length_c   1.000
_cell.angle_alpha   90.00
_cell.angle_beta   90.00
_cell.angle_gamma   90.00
#
_symmetry.space_group_name_H-M   'P 1'
#
loop_
_entity.id
_entity.type
_entity.pdbx_description
1 polymer ?
#
loop_
_entity_poly.entity_id
_entity_poly.type
_entity_poly.pdbx_seq_one_letter_code
_entity_poly.pdbx_strand_id
1 'polypeptide(L)'
;LHARCSQSLKSPHMDLCRVPAAREKGWYLALMAPNVKGPNYAWLDPSRLYCHPQGLQDCVGDLLQPFQGIPIDMVAGIDAMGFILGAAAAAVLQKGFLAIRKAGHLCVQTLAQPYTDYSGREKVMEVRTDAISPGLRILLVDQWVETGGTMRAAIELVERLGGHSRAPTGVAAICIEDSEGGRWIRERYKCSHCVPSRLQPRFDHHQ
;
A
#
# COMPACT_ATOMS: atom_id res chain seq x y z
N LEU A 1 -26.46 22.80 -25.79
CA LEU A 1 -25.56 23.78 -26.45
C LEU A 1 -24.16 23.18 -26.50
N HIS A 2 -23.70 22.89 -27.71
CA HIS A 2 -22.43 22.26 -28.04
C HIS A 2 -21.21 23.01 -27.49
N ALA A 3 -20.22 22.26 -27.01
CA ALA A 3 -18.81 22.58 -27.25
C ALA A 3 -18.08 21.28 -27.57
N ARG A 4 -17.55 21.21 -28.79
CA ARG A 4 -16.81 20.08 -29.35
C ARG A 4 -15.45 20.02 -28.66
N CYS A 5 -15.13 18.91 -28.01
CA CYS A 5 -13.75 18.58 -27.70
C CYS A 5 -13.19 17.77 -28.86
N SER A 6 -12.76 18.47 -29.91
CA SER A 6 -12.01 17.89 -31.03
C SER A 6 -10.53 18.22 -30.85
N GLN A 7 -9.83 17.43 -30.04
CA GLN A 7 -8.41 17.17 -30.23
C GLN A 7 -8.16 15.69 -29.95
N SER A 8 -8.04 14.92 -31.05
CA SER A 8 -7.56 13.55 -31.06
C SER A 8 -6.10 13.52 -30.61
N LEU A 9 -5.87 13.52 -29.30
CA LEU A 9 -4.65 12.95 -28.73
C LEU A 9 -4.81 11.44 -28.82
N LYS A 10 -4.40 10.86 -29.96
CA LYS A 10 -4.06 9.43 -30.00
C LYS A 10 -2.86 9.25 -29.08
N SER A 11 -3.12 9.09 -27.79
CA SER A 11 -2.19 8.40 -26.89
C SER A 11 -1.81 7.11 -27.62
N PRO A 12 -0.52 6.80 -27.81
CA PRO A 12 -0.16 5.51 -28.35
C PRO A 12 -0.85 4.48 -27.46
N HIS A 13 -1.71 3.64 -28.05
CA HIS A 13 -2.30 2.50 -27.36
C HIS A 13 -1.13 1.65 -26.85
N MET A 14 -0.63 1.94 -25.65
CA MET A 14 0.38 1.14 -25.01
C MET A 14 -0.31 -0.18 -24.72
N ASP A 15 0.12 -1.22 -25.42
CA ASP A 15 -0.28 -2.59 -25.18
C ASP A 15 -0.14 -2.89 -23.67
N LEU A 16 -1.28 -3.09 -23.01
CA LEU A 16 -1.39 -3.35 -21.58
C LEU A 16 -0.73 -4.69 -21.19
N CYS A 17 -0.44 -5.54 -22.17
CA CYS A 17 0.17 -6.84 -21.99
C CYS A 17 1.67 -6.85 -22.33
N ARG A 18 2.25 -5.73 -22.81
CA ARG A 18 3.66 -5.70 -23.21
C ARG A 18 4.58 -5.79 -21.99
N VAL A 19 5.21 -6.95 -21.83
CA VAL A 19 6.24 -7.20 -20.81
C VAL A 19 7.64 -6.86 -21.38
N PRO A 20 8.48 -6.06 -20.69
CA PRO A 20 9.88 -5.88 -21.06
C PRO A 20 10.69 -7.18 -20.98
N ALA A 21 11.67 -7.37 -21.86
CA ALA A 21 12.51 -8.56 -21.87
C ALA A 21 13.38 -8.69 -20.59
N ALA A 22 13.89 -7.57 -20.08
CA ALA A 22 14.58 -7.48 -18.79
C ALA A 22 13.64 -6.88 -17.74
N ARG A 23 13.48 -7.57 -16.61
CA ARG A 23 12.59 -7.19 -15.50
C ARG A 23 13.39 -7.01 -14.22
N GLU A 24 13.98 -5.82 -14.07
CA GLU A 24 14.55 -5.41 -12.78
C GLU A 24 13.43 -5.15 -11.77
N LYS A 25 13.77 -5.23 -10.47
CA LYS A 25 12.87 -4.86 -9.38
C LYS A 25 12.25 -3.48 -9.65
N GLY A 26 10.93 -3.39 -9.55
CA GLY A 26 10.21 -2.12 -9.74
C GLY A 26 10.09 -1.66 -11.20
N TRP A 27 10.35 -2.48 -12.22
CA TRP A 27 10.14 -2.10 -13.63
C TRP A 27 8.71 -1.59 -13.90
N TYR A 28 7.73 -2.17 -13.21
CA TYR A 28 6.31 -1.85 -13.31
C TYR A 28 5.95 -0.48 -12.72
N LEU A 29 6.86 0.18 -11.99
CA LEU A 29 6.64 1.55 -11.49
C LEU A 29 6.45 2.54 -12.65
N ALA A 30 7.04 2.25 -13.82
CA ALA A 30 6.84 3.04 -15.04
C ALA A 30 5.40 2.95 -15.60
N LEU A 31 4.60 1.98 -15.13
CA LEU A 31 3.18 1.86 -15.50
C LEU A 31 2.29 2.80 -14.67
N MET A 32 2.78 3.30 -13.52
CA MET A 32 2.07 4.23 -12.65
C MET A 32 2.06 5.65 -13.22
N ALA A 33 1.03 6.43 -12.92
CA ALA A 33 0.88 7.79 -13.41
C ALA A 33 0.30 8.75 -12.35
N PRO A 34 0.83 9.97 -12.16
CA PRO A 34 2.13 10.40 -12.66
C PRO A 34 3.25 9.51 -12.11
N ASN A 35 4.43 9.57 -12.71
CA ASN A 35 5.62 8.83 -12.28
C ASN A 35 6.60 9.68 -11.45
N VAL A 36 6.19 10.91 -11.13
CA VAL A 36 6.87 11.87 -10.26
C VAL A 36 5.85 12.51 -9.33
N LYS A 37 6.25 12.76 -8.08
CA LYS A 37 5.45 13.49 -7.11
C LYS A 37 5.39 14.96 -7.52
N GLY A 38 4.20 15.55 -7.57
CA GLY A 38 4.03 16.95 -7.96
C GLY A 38 3.07 17.70 -7.03
N PRO A 39 2.92 19.03 -7.19
CA PRO A 39 2.15 19.87 -6.26
C PRO A 39 0.65 19.52 -6.25
N ASN A 40 0.13 18.95 -7.35
CA ASN A 40 -1.28 18.59 -7.52
C ASN A 40 -1.56 17.09 -7.30
N TYR A 41 -0.53 16.24 -7.41
CA TYR A 41 -0.63 14.79 -7.31
C TYR A 41 0.44 14.30 -6.34
N ALA A 42 0.12 14.34 -5.04
CA ALA A 42 0.97 13.80 -3.98
C ALA A 42 1.05 12.26 -4.01
N TRP A 43 0.19 11.61 -4.79
CA TRP A 43 0.05 10.17 -4.88
C TRP A 43 0.19 9.74 -6.35
N LEU A 44 1.12 8.85 -6.62
CA LEU A 44 1.17 8.18 -7.91
C LEU A 44 -0.01 7.21 -7.99
N ASP A 45 -0.72 7.16 -9.12
CA ASP A 45 -1.82 6.22 -9.32
C ASP A 45 -1.29 4.87 -9.83
N PRO A 46 -1.36 3.79 -9.02
CA PRO A 46 -0.98 2.44 -9.45
C PRO A 46 -2.08 1.72 -10.25
N SER A 47 -3.24 2.33 -10.52
CA SER A 47 -4.35 1.67 -11.21
C SER A 47 -3.93 0.99 -12.53
N ARG A 48 -3.10 1.66 -13.33
CA ARG A 48 -2.59 1.10 -14.59
C ARG A 48 -1.60 -0.06 -14.38
N LEU A 49 -0.80 -0.03 -13.31
CA LEU A 49 0.02 -1.18 -12.91
C LEU A 49 -0.87 -2.37 -12.58
N TYR A 50 -1.97 -2.17 -11.84
CA TYR A 50 -2.89 -3.24 -11.46
C TYR A 50 -3.59 -3.88 -12.66
N CYS A 51 -3.86 -3.10 -13.70
CA CYS A 51 -4.41 -3.59 -14.96
C CYS A 51 -3.41 -4.43 -15.78
N HIS A 52 -2.10 -4.34 -15.50
CA HIS A 52 -1.08 -5.09 -16.23
C HIS A 52 -0.80 -6.44 -15.54
N PRO A 53 -1.08 -7.59 -16.18
CA PRO A 53 -1.02 -8.91 -15.52
C PRO A 53 0.36 -9.21 -14.89
N GLN A 54 1.42 -9.08 -15.68
CA GLN A 54 2.79 -9.31 -15.17
C GLN A 54 3.23 -8.25 -14.17
N GLY A 55 2.83 -6.99 -14.35
CA GLY A 55 3.20 -5.90 -13.47
C GLY A 55 2.62 -6.07 -12.07
N LEU A 56 1.35 -6.46 -11.95
CA LEU A 56 0.73 -6.78 -10.67
C LEU A 56 1.41 -7.99 -10.01
N GLN A 57 1.67 -9.07 -10.75
CA GLN A 57 2.33 -10.26 -10.23
C GLN A 57 3.74 -9.96 -9.70
N ASP A 58 4.53 -9.22 -10.47
CA ASP A 58 5.90 -8.86 -10.08
C ASP A 58 5.91 -7.89 -8.90
N CYS A 59 4.96 -6.96 -8.85
CA CYS A 59 4.80 -6.04 -7.71
C CYS A 59 4.49 -6.80 -6.43
N VAL A 60 3.51 -7.70 -6.44
CA VAL A 60 3.18 -8.55 -5.29
C VAL A 60 4.36 -9.46 -4.92
N GLY A 61 5.05 -10.02 -5.90
CA GLY A 61 6.27 -10.81 -5.69
C GLY A 61 7.36 -10.04 -4.96
N ASP A 62 7.66 -8.82 -5.42
CA ASP A 62 8.63 -7.91 -4.79
C ASP A 62 8.22 -7.52 -3.36
N LEU A 63 6.92 -7.26 -3.12
CA LEU A 63 6.40 -6.96 -1.78
C LEU A 63 6.60 -8.14 -0.82
N LEU A 64 6.40 -9.36 -1.28
CA LEU A 64 6.47 -10.56 -0.45
C LEU A 64 7.89 -11.11 -0.28
N GLN A 65 8.82 -10.79 -1.18
CA GLN A 65 10.17 -11.36 -1.20
C GLN A 65 10.89 -11.24 0.16
N PRO A 66 10.89 -10.09 0.87
CA PRO A 66 11.56 -9.99 2.16
C PRO A 66 10.95 -10.87 3.26
N PHE A 67 9.70 -11.29 3.10
CA PHE A 67 8.94 -12.10 4.06
C PHE A 67 9.00 -13.61 3.78
N GLN A 68 9.77 -14.05 2.78
CA GLN A 68 9.96 -15.47 2.52
C GLN A 68 10.52 -16.19 3.76
N GLY A 69 9.90 -17.33 4.11
CA GLY A 69 10.23 -18.10 5.31
C GLY A 69 9.76 -17.48 6.62
N ILE A 70 9.17 -16.28 6.60
CA ILE A 70 8.56 -15.66 7.78
C ILE A 70 7.11 -16.11 7.88
N PRO A 71 6.70 -16.69 9.01
CA PRO A 71 5.32 -17.12 9.16
C PRO A 71 4.33 -15.94 9.16
N ILE A 72 3.31 -16.01 8.30
CA ILE A 72 2.20 -15.05 8.20
C ILE A 72 0.89 -15.85 8.26
N ASP A 73 -0.04 -15.40 9.09
CA ASP A 73 -1.36 -16.03 9.26
C ASP A 73 -2.46 -15.30 8.49
N MET A 74 -2.30 -13.98 8.32
CA MET A 74 -3.29 -13.11 7.69
C MET A 74 -2.60 -11.90 7.04
N VAL A 75 -3.17 -11.37 5.97
CA VAL A 75 -2.76 -10.10 5.38
C VAL A 75 -3.84 -9.06 5.67
N ALA A 76 -3.44 -7.88 6.13
CA ALA A 76 -4.35 -6.76 6.33
C ALA A 76 -4.02 -5.64 5.35
N GLY A 77 -5.02 -5.21 4.56
CA GLY A 77 -4.90 -4.11 3.61
C GLY A 77 -5.49 -2.83 4.18
N ILE A 78 -4.86 -1.70 3.86
CA ILE A 78 -5.32 -0.36 4.28
C ILE A 78 -6.11 0.31 3.15
N ASP A 79 -7.21 0.96 3.51
CA ASP A 79 -8.18 1.52 2.56
C ASP A 79 -7.62 2.62 1.63
N ALA A 80 -7.98 2.64 0.35
CA ALA A 80 -8.67 1.59 -0.43
C ALA A 80 -7.69 0.81 -1.31
N MET A 81 -6.62 1.48 -1.76
CA MET A 81 -5.69 0.92 -2.73
C MET A 81 -4.80 -0.18 -2.13
N GLY A 82 -4.57 -0.18 -0.82
CA GLY A 82 -3.93 -1.29 -0.12
C GLY A 82 -4.74 -2.59 -0.16
N PHE A 83 -6.06 -2.54 -0.44
CA PHE A 83 -6.86 -3.76 -0.57
C PHE A 83 -6.50 -4.57 -1.81
N ILE A 84 -6.16 -3.91 -2.92
CA ILE A 84 -5.82 -4.60 -4.16
C ILE A 84 -4.54 -5.42 -3.96
N LEU A 85 -3.49 -4.76 -3.46
CA LEU A 85 -2.21 -5.40 -3.17
C LEU A 85 -2.32 -6.40 -2.02
N GLY A 86 -3.04 -6.05 -0.96
CA GLY A 86 -3.20 -6.91 0.21
C GLY A 86 -3.98 -8.19 -0.11
N ALA A 87 -5.07 -8.10 -0.88
CA ALA A 87 -5.83 -9.28 -1.31
C ALA A 87 -5.02 -10.15 -2.27
N ALA A 88 -4.27 -9.55 -3.21
CA ALA A 88 -3.38 -10.29 -4.10
C ALA A 88 -2.25 -11.01 -3.32
N ALA A 89 -1.64 -10.32 -2.36
CA ALA A 89 -0.65 -10.91 -1.46
C ALA A 89 -1.24 -12.04 -0.60
N ALA A 90 -2.44 -11.86 -0.06
CA ALA A 90 -3.15 -12.90 0.70
C ALA A 90 -3.39 -14.15 -0.16
N ALA A 91 -3.81 -13.97 -1.41
CA ALA A 91 -4.03 -15.06 -2.35
C ALA A 91 -2.73 -15.83 -2.66
N VAL A 92 -1.62 -15.12 -2.90
CA VAL A 92 -0.30 -15.74 -3.13
C VAL A 92 0.18 -16.53 -1.90
N LEU A 93 -0.03 -15.98 -0.69
CA LEU A 93 0.33 -16.63 0.56
C LEU A 93 -0.67 -17.71 1.01
N GLN A 94 -1.81 -17.85 0.31
CA GLN A 94 -2.94 -18.70 0.69
C GLN A 94 -3.43 -18.41 2.12
N LYS A 95 -3.63 -17.12 2.44
CA LYS A 95 -4.09 -16.63 3.74
C LYS A 95 -5.38 -15.82 3.63
N GLY A 96 -6.00 -15.58 4.79
CA GLY A 96 -7.12 -14.66 4.89
C GLY A 96 -6.71 -13.20 4.67
N PHE A 97 -7.68 -12.38 4.28
CA PHE A 97 -7.52 -10.94 4.09
C PHE A 97 -8.40 -10.17 5.08
N LEU A 98 -7.86 -9.12 5.69
CA LEU A 98 -8.54 -8.21 6.60
C LEU A 98 -8.50 -6.78 6.07
N ALA A 99 -9.67 -6.14 5.97
CA ALA A 99 -9.74 -4.73 5.58
C ALA A 99 -9.65 -3.82 6.81
N ILE A 100 -8.71 -2.88 6.79
CA ILE A 100 -8.64 -1.74 7.73
C ILE A 100 -9.14 -0.51 6.97
N ARG A 101 -10.25 0.06 7.42
CA ARG A 101 -11.04 1.05 6.65
C ARG A 101 -11.00 2.43 7.27
N LYS A 102 -11.27 3.47 6.48
CA LYS A 102 -11.68 4.76 7.05
C LYS A 102 -13.01 4.57 7.80
N ALA A 103 -13.21 5.36 8.85
CA ALA A 103 -14.37 5.24 9.73
C ALA A 103 -15.72 5.35 8.99
N GLY A 104 -16.71 4.59 9.47
CA GLY A 104 -18.10 4.63 8.97
C GLY A 104 -18.36 3.73 7.77
N HIS A 105 -17.44 2.83 7.43
CA HIS A 105 -17.57 1.94 6.28
C HIS A 105 -17.77 0.45 6.66
N LEU A 106 -17.50 0.07 7.90
CA LEU A 106 -17.78 -1.27 8.43
C LEU A 106 -19.14 -1.31 9.14
N CYS A 107 -19.98 -2.27 8.76
CA CYS A 107 -21.31 -2.50 9.35
C CYS A 107 -21.28 -3.52 10.51
N VAL A 108 -20.19 -3.57 11.26
CA VAL A 108 -19.95 -4.51 12.37
C VAL A 108 -19.33 -3.78 13.54
N GLN A 109 -19.13 -4.45 14.68
CA GLN A 109 -18.38 -3.87 15.79
C GLN A 109 -16.93 -3.59 15.38
N THR A 110 -16.47 -2.37 15.64
CA THR A 110 -15.12 -1.93 15.26
C THR A 110 -14.32 -1.38 16.44
N LEU A 111 -13.00 -1.46 16.30
CA LEU A 111 -12.05 -0.64 17.04
C LEU A 111 -11.64 0.53 16.15
N ALA A 112 -11.60 1.73 16.70
CA ALA A 112 -11.24 2.96 16.00
C ALA A 112 -9.89 3.52 16.49
N GLN A 113 -9.15 4.13 15.58
CA GLN A 113 -7.88 4.80 15.85
C GLN A 113 -7.79 6.13 15.07
N PRO A 114 -7.72 7.28 15.77
CA PRO A 114 -7.50 8.55 15.12
C PRO A 114 -6.07 8.67 14.58
N TYR A 115 -5.91 9.45 13.52
CA TYR A 115 -4.62 9.84 12.95
C TYR A 115 -4.71 11.21 12.27
N THR A 116 -3.58 11.89 12.19
CA THR A 116 -3.44 13.12 11.41
C THR A 116 -2.99 12.79 9.99
N ASP A 117 -3.75 13.24 9.00
CA ASP A 117 -3.38 13.07 7.60
C ASP A 117 -2.36 14.11 7.13
N TYR A 118 -1.93 14.00 5.88
CA TYR A 118 -0.95 14.91 5.27
C TYR A 118 -1.44 16.38 5.20
N SER A 119 -2.74 16.63 5.31
CA SER A 119 -3.33 17.97 5.35
C SER A 119 -3.45 18.54 6.76
N GLY A 120 -3.00 17.82 7.78
CA GLY A 120 -3.12 18.21 9.18
C GLY A 120 -4.51 17.96 9.78
N ARG A 121 -5.40 17.27 9.05
CA ARG A 121 -6.76 16.99 9.53
C ARG A 121 -6.79 15.66 10.28
N GLU A 122 -7.55 15.64 11.38
CA GLU A 122 -7.85 14.40 12.08
C GLU A 122 -8.81 13.55 11.26
N LYS A 123 -8.44 12.28 11.09
CA LYS A 123 -9.22 11.23 10.44
C LYS A 123 -9.20 10.00 11.34
N VAL A 124 -10.08 9.05 11.06
CA VAL A 124 -10.20 7.84 11.88
C VAL A 124 -10.12 6.61 10.97
N MET A 125 -9.30 5.65 11.37
CA MET A 125 -9.29 4.29 10.81
C MET A 125 -10.04 3.35 11.75
N GLU A 126 -10.66 2.32 11.18
CA GLU A 126 -11.41 1.30 11.89
C GLU A 126 -11.09 -0.10 11.37
N VAL A 127 -11.18 -1.08 12.26
CA VAL A 127 -11.08 -2.50 11.93
C VAL A 127 -12.10 -3.28 12.75
N ARG A 128 -12.66 -4.36 12.18
CA ARG A 128 -13.56 -5.26 12.90
C ARG A 128 -12.84 -5.94 14.07
N THR A 129 -13.52 -6.10 15.20
CA THR A 129 -12.91 -6.58 16.45
C THR A 129 -12.81 -8.11 16.57
N ASP A 130 -13.53 -8.85 15.75
CA ASP A 130 -13.68 -10.31 15.82
C ASP A 130 -12.76 -11.08 14.86
N ALA A 131 -11.83 -10.40 14.19
CA ALA A 131 -10.93 -11.00 13.20
C ALA A 131 -9.49 -11.21 13.69
N ILE A 132 -9.07 -10.54 14.76
CA ILE A 132 -7.71 -10.60 15.28
C ILE A 132 -7.75 -11.22 16.67
N SER A 133 -6.98 -12.30 16.86
CA SER A 133 -6.75 -12.93 18.16
C SER A 133 -5.29 -12.73 18.59
N PRO A 134 -5.00 -12.73 19.91
CA PRO A 134 -3.63 -12.66 20.39
C PRO A 134 -2.74 -13.73 19.74
N GLY A 135 -1.56 -13.31 19.31
CA GLY A 135 -0.59 -14.19 18.67
C GLY A 135 -0.68 -14.27 17.14
N LEU A 136 -1.74 -13.76 16.51
CA LEU A 136 -1.90 -13.81 15.05
C LEU A 136 -0.83 -12.98 14.33
N ARG A 137 -0.16 -13.56 13.33
CA ARG A 137 0.90 -12.91 12.56
C ARG A 137 0.33 -12.21 11.34
N ILE A 138 0.21 -10.89 11.40
CA ILE A 138 -0.42 -10.07 10.37
C ILE A 138 0.65 -9.33 9.56
N LEU A 139 0.59 -9.44 8.24
CA LEU A 139 1.33 -8.56 7.32
C LEU A 139 0.44 -7.37 6.95
N LEU A 140 0.90 -6.15 7.24
CA LEU A 140 0.21 -4.93 6.80
C LEU A 140 0.65 -4.55 5.39
N VAL A 141 -0.32 -4.25 4.53
CA VAL A 141 -0.09 -3.88 3.14
C VAL A 141 -0.81 -2.59 2.81
N ASP A 142 -0.08 -1.65 2.21
CA ASP A 142 -0.64 -0.44 1.61
C ASP A 142 0.00 -0.22 0.24
N GLN A 143 -0.52 0.72 -0.54
CA GLN A 143 0.15 1.15 -1.76
C GLN A 143 1.27 2.13 -1.45
N TRP A 144 1.10 3.05 -0.49
CA TRP A 144 2.05 4.14 -0.27
C TRP A 144 2.03 4.68 1.14
N VAL A 145 3.21 4.77 1.76
CA VAL A 145 3.39 5.36 3.08
C VAL A 145 4.05 6.73 2.90
N GLU A 146 3.23 7.79 2.88
CA GLU A 146 3.68 9.19 2.79
C GLU A 146 4.12 9.68 4.17
N THR A 147 3.23 10.30 4.96
CA THR A 147 3.54 10.76 6.33
C THR A 147 3.62 9.64 7.36
N GLY A 148 3.18 8.43 6.98
CA GLY A 148 3.04 7.29 7.87
C GLY A 148 1.86 7.34 8.84
N GLY A 149 0.99 8.36 8.79
CA GLY A 149 -0.17 8.48 9.69
C GLY A 149 -1.12 7.28 9.62
N THR A 150 -1.60 6.94 8.42
CA THR A 150 -2.54 5.82 8.23
C THR A 150 -1.92 4.47 8.61
N MET A 151 -0.67 4.23 8.22
CA MET A 151 0.04 2.99 8.54
C MET A 151 0.25 2.84 10.05
N ARG A 152 0.64 3.91 10.76
CA ARG A 152 0.75 3.89 12.23
C ARG A 152 -0.59 3.61 12.91
N ALA A 153 -1.68 4.20 12.42
CA ALA A 153 -3.01 3.89 12.95
C ALA A 153 -3.39 2.42 12.73
N ALA A 154 -3.07 1.85 11.58
CA ALA A 154 -3.29 0.43 11.30
C ALA A 154 -2.44 -0.50 12.19
N ILE A 155 -1.18 -0.15 12.41
CA ILE A 155 -0.28 -0.83 13.35
C ILE A 155 -0.90 -0.84 14.76
N GLU A 156 -1.30 0.33 15.26
CA GLU A 156 -1.89 0.49 16.59
C GLU A 156 -3.20 -0.33 16.75
N LEU A 157 -4.07 -0.33 15.73
CA LEU A 157 -5.28 -1.15 15.73
C LEU A 157 -4.97 -2.65 15.84
N VAL A 158 -4.00 -3.13 15.07
CA VAL A 158 -3.56 -4.54 15.10
C VAL A 158 -2.92 -4.89 16.43
N GLU A 159 -2.05 -4.03 16.96
CA GLU A 159 -1.38 -4.25 18.24
C GLU A 159 -2.39 -4.29 19.39
N ARG A 160 -3.34 -3.35 19.44
CA ARG A 160 -4.38 -3.31 20.47
C ARG A 160 -5.26 -4.56 20.46
N LEU A 161 -5.66 -5.04 19.29
CA LEU A 161 -6.46 -6.28 19.17
C LEU A 161 -5.63 -7.55 19.40
N GLY A 162 -4.34 -7.53 19.05
CA GLY A 162 -3.39 -8.62 19.26
C GLY A 162 -2.85 -8.73 20.69
N GLY A 163 -3.26 -7.83 21.60
CA GLY A 163 -2.81 -7.81 22.98
C GLY A 163 -1.41 -7.24 23.19
N HIS A 164 -0.99 -6.27 22.36
CA HIS A 164 0.27 -5.49 22.38
C HIS A 164 1.58 -6.29 22.36
N SER A 165 1.51 -7.63 22.40
CA SER A 165 2.64 -8.53 22.55
C SER A 165 3.13 -9.10 21.22
N ARG A 166 2.35 -8.94 20.15
CA ARG A 166 2.80 -9.17 18.77
C ARG A 166 2.41 -7.99 17.89
N ALA A 167 3.42 -7.16 17.63
CA ALA A 167 3.48 -6.26 16.49
C ALA A 167 3.09 -6.98 15.19
N PRO A 168 2.61 -6.26 14.16
CA PRO A 168 2.54 -6.82 12.82
C PRO A 168 3.88 -7.46 12.45
N THR A 169 3.80 -8.58 11.73
CA THR A 169 4.98 -9.34 11.25
C THR A 169 5.85 -8.51 10.32
N GLY A 170 5.24 -7.52 9.67
CA GLY A 170 5.92 -6.47 8.96
C GLY A 170 4.96 -5.54 8.22
N VAL A 171 5.55 -4.64 7.45
CA VAL A 171 4.85 -3.66 6.62
C VAL A 171 5.35 -3.79 5.18
N ALA A 172 4.44 -3.84 4.22
CA ALA A 172 4.76 -3.83 2.79
C ALA A 172 4.01 -2.69 2.09
N ALA A 173 4.70 -1.90 1.28
CA ALA A 173 4.06 -0.91 0.42
C ALA A 173 4.84 -0.68 -0.87
N ILE A 174 4.22 -0.22 -1.96
CA ILE A 174 4.96 0.09 -3.20
C ILE A 174 6.08 1.09 -2.88
N CYS A 175 5.75 2.14 -2.14
CA CYS A 175 6.70 3.11 -1.62
C CYS A 175 6.48 3.33 -0.11
N ILE A 176 7.60 3.49 0.60
CA ILE A 176 7.65 4.08 1.92
C ILE A 176 8.54 5.30 1.75
N GLU A 177 8.05 6.50 2.05
CA GLU A 177 8.87 7.72 1.93
C GLU A 177 9.87 7.83 3.09
N ASP A 178 10.93 8.61 2.92
CA ASP A 178 11.81 9.05 4.02
C ASP A 178 11.20 10.21 4.82
N SER A 179 9.94 10.04 5.22
CA SER A 179 9.26 10.92 6.17
C SER A 179 9.56 10.50 7.61
N GLU A 180 9.19 11.32 8.60
CA GLU A 180 9.29 10.95 10.02
C GLU A 180 8.57 9.61 10.31
N GLY A 181 7.34 9.46 9.81
CA GLY A 181 6.59 8.22 9.98
C GLY A 181 7.20 7.05 9.19
N GLY A 182 7.70 7.29 7.98
CA GLY A 182 8.37 6.26 7.18
C GLY A 182 9.65 5.74 7.84
N ARG A 183 10.47 6.61 8.45
CA ARG A 183 11.63 6.20 9.26
C ARG A 183 11.21 5.44 10.50
N TRP A 184 10.23 5.96 11.25
CA TRP A 184 9.73 5.32 12.46
C TRP A 184 9.27 3.88 12.20
N ILE A 185 8.60 3.63 11.07
CA ILE A 185 8.16 2.30 10.65
C ILE A 185 9.36 1.39 10.34
N ARG A 186 10.33 1.87 9.53
CA ARG A 186 11.52 1.08 9.16
C ARG A 186 12.40 0.70 10.35
N GLU A 187 12.49 1.56 11.36
CA GLU A 187 13.26 1.31 12.57
C GLU A 187 12.63 0.23 13.47
N ARG A 188 11.31 0.05 13.40
CA ARG A 188 10.55 -0.81 14.33
C ARG A 188 10.04 -2.10 13.72
N TYR A 189 9.78 -2.10 12.42
CA TYR A 189 9.14 -3.21 11.73
C TYR A 189 9.96 -3.63 10.52
N LYS A 190 9.95 -4.93 10.23
CA LYS A 190 10.47 -5.43 8.98
C LYS A 190 9.64 -4.87 7.82
N CYS A 191 10.31 -4.17 6.91
CA CYS A 191 9.66 -3.50 5.79
C CYS A 191 9.99 -4.14 4.45
N SER A 192 9.04 -4.06 3.51
CA SER A 192 9.25 -4.32 2.09
C SER A 192 8.73 -3.15 1.26
N HIS A 193 9.47 -2.79 0.21
CA HIS A 193 9.01 -1.83 -0.78
C HIS A 193 9.56 -2.11 -2.17
N CYS A 194 8.84 -1.61 -3.18
CA CYS A 194 9.12 -1.83 -4.59
C CYS A 194 10.11 -0.82 -5.16
N VAL A 195 10.17 0.38 -4.60
CA VAL A 195 11.05 1.48 -5.06
C VAL A 195 12.53 1.11 -4.90
N PRO A 196 13.33 1.06 -5.99
CA PRO A 196 14.79 0.91 -5.91
C PRO A 196 15.43 2.15 -5.30
N SER A 197 16.53 1.99 -4.54
CA SER A 197 17.21 3.09 -3.84
C SER A 197 17.59 4.28 -4.76
N ARG A 198 17.96 4.00 -6.02
CA ARG A 198 18.27 5.03 -7.03
C ARG A 198 17.08 5.92 -7.42
N LEU A 199 15.85 5.46 -7.19
CA LEU A 199 14.62 6.20 -7.49
C LEU A 199 14.00 6.84 -6.24
N GLN A 200 14.40 6.41 -5.04
CA GLN A 200 13.84 6.86 -3.76
C GLN A 200 13.80 8.41 -3.62
N PRO A 201 14.85 9.17 -3.98
CA PRO A 201 14.82 10.64 -3.85
C PRO A 201 13.72 11.34 -4.70
N ARG A 202 13.18 10.67 -5.72
CA ARG A 202 12.07 11.21 -6.54
C ARG A 202 10.71 11.13 -5.85
N PHE A 203 10.64 10.34 -4.78
CA PHE A 203 9.41 10.04 -4.04
C PHE A 203 9.41 10.67 -2.65
N ASP A 204 10.58 10.94 -2.06
CA ASP A 204 10.70 11.53 -0.72
C ASP A 204 10.39 13.04 -0.66
N HIS A 205 10.42 13.73 -1.80
CA HIS A 205 10.22 15.18 -1.87
C HIS A 205 9.07 15.53 -2.81
N HIS A 206 8.20 16.46 -2.38
CA HIS A 206 7.34 17.17 -3.29
C HIS A 206 8.23 18.08 -4.15
N GLN A 207 8.31 17.81 -5.45
CA GLN A 207 8.92 18.74 -6.42
C GLN A 207 7.96 19.86 -6.77
#